data_AF-A0A0F0LUM3-F1
#
_entry.id   AF-A0A0F0LUM3-F1
#
_cell.length_a   1.000
_cell.length_b   1.000
_cell.length_c   1.000
_cell.angle_alpha   90.00
_cell.angle_beta   90.00
_cell.angle_gamma   90.00
#
_symmetry.space_group_name_H-M   'P 1'
#
loop_
_entity.id
_entity.type
_entity.pdbx_description
1 polymer ?
#
loop_
_entity_poly.entity_id
_entity_poly.type
_entity_poly.pdbx_seq_one_letter_code
_entity_poly.pdbx_strand_id
1 'polypeptide(L)'
;MEVVAGGTDVEEVPDPLERQVPIIREALTRLGIPIVGAAEHEADDVIGTLATGAGLPVDVVTGDRDLFQLIDDDADVTVVYTARGMSNLEQLRDADIVARYGVHADQYADFATLRGDSSDGLPGVAGIGEKSAATLLAAHGDLAGITAAAAETRGMTPGVAKKVLAGADYLAVAPTVVRVVRDLPLPRPQRLHVPDPDESAAFVETWRIGTSFRRAADALAATAG
;
A
#
# COMPACT_ATOMS: atom_id res chain seq x y z
N MET A 1 20.85 17.07 14.55
CA MET A 1 20.78 16.78 13.11
C MET A 1 22.11 16.16 12.75
N GLU A 2 22.23 14.87 13.04
CA GLU A 2 23.44 14.11 12.72
C GLU A 2 23.12 13.33 11.45
N VAL A 3 23.88 13.63 10.40
CA VAL A 3 23.68 13.04 9.08
C VAL A 3 24.55 11.79 9.05
N VAL A 4 23.93 10.62 9.16
CA VAL A 4 24.65 9.35 8.99
C VAL A 4 24.66 9.05 7.49
N ALA A 5 25.85 9.16 6.89
CA ALA A 5 26.06 8.81 5.49
C ALA A 5 26.13 7.28 5.33
N GLY A 6 25.22 6.71 4.54
CA GLY A 6 25.40 5.40 3.91
C GLY A 6 24.83 4.18 4.64
N GLY A 7 23.81 4.32 5.49
CA GLY A 7 23.04 3.18 6.00
C GLY A 7 21.86 2.88 5.07
N THR A 8 21.56 1.59 4.85
CA THR A 8 20.20 1.16 4.49
C THR A 8 19.23 1.87 5.44
N ASP A 9 18.16 2.49 4.94
CA ASP A 9 17.09 3.01 5.79
C ASP A 9 16.56 1.83 6.62
N VAL A 10 17.02 1.73 7.86
CA VAL A 10 16.49 0.77 8.82
C VAL A 10 15.30 1.48 9.42
N GLU A 11 14.11 0.95 9.14
CA GLU A 11 12.87 1.39 9.80
C GLU A 11 13.10 1.38 11.33
N GLU A 12 13.11 2.56 11.95
CA GLU A 12 13.26 2.68 13.39
C GLU A 12 11.93 2.36 14.08
N VAL A 13 11.76 1.09 14.46
CA VAL A 13 10.61 0.65 15.24
C VAL A 13 10.88 0.96 16.72
N PRO A 14 9.98 1.67 17.44
CA PRO A 14 10.17 1.91 18.86
C PRO A 14 10.26 0.59 19.66
N ASP A 15 11.23 0.45 20.56
CA ASP A 15 11.46 -0.78 21.37
C ASP A 15 10.18 -1.41 22.00
N PRO A 16 9.19 -0.62 22.48
CA PRO A 16 7.96 -1.21 23.01
C PRO A 16 7.09 -1.89 21.95
N LEU A 17 7.16 -1.45 20.69
CA LEU A 17 6.42 -2.00 19.57
C LEU A 17 7.07 -3.30 19.07
N GLU A 18 8.41 -3.37 19.03
CA GLU A 18 9.14 -4.61 18.68
C GLU A 18 8.72 -5.80 19.57
N ARG A 19 8.50 -5.55 20.87
CA ARG A 19 8.02 -6.59 21.79
C ARG A 19 6.57 -7.00 21.57
N GLN A 20 5.75 -6.13 20.96
CA GLN A 20 4.32 -6.39 20.73
C GLN A 20 4.07 -7.18 19.45
N VAL A 21 4.88 -6.98 18.40
CA VAL A 21 4.68 -7.64 17.11
C VAL A 21 4.62 -9.18 17.22
N PRO A 22 5.55 -9.87 17.93
CA PRO A 22 5.46 -11.32 18.11
C PRO A 22 4.16 -11.76 18.81
N ILE A 23 3.68 -10.98 19.78
CA ILE A 23 2.44 -11.26 20.52
C ILE A 23 1.23 -11.13 19.59
N ILE A 24 1.20 -10.09 18.75
CA ILE A 24 0.14 -9.89 17.75
C ILE A 24 0.12 -11.07 16.78
N ARG A 25 1.29 -11.50 16.26
CA ARG A 25 1.38 -12.64 15.34
C ARG A 25 0.89 -13.94 15.98
N GLU A 26 1.24 -14.19 17.24
CA GLU A 26 0.75 -15.35 17.98
C GLU A 26 -0.77 -15.26 18.22
N ALA A 27 -1.29 -14.09 18.56
CA ALA A 27 -2.72 -13.87 18.73
C ALA A 27 -3.50 -14.12 17.43
N LEU A 28 -3.02 -13.60 16.29
CA LEU A 28 -3.62 -13.82 14.97
C LEU A 28 -3.59 -15.31 14.58
N THR A 29 -2.47 -15.99 14.82
CA THR A 29 -2.33 -17.43 14.58
C THR A 29 -3.34 -18.22 15.41
N ARG A 30 -3.47 -17.89 16.70
CA ARG A 30 -4.43 -18.49 17.62
C ARG A 30 -5.88 -18.16 17.29
N LEU A 31 -6.13 -17.04 16.62
CA LEU A 31 -7.44 -16.67 16.09
C LEU A 31 -7.76 -17.36 14.75
N GLY A 32 -6.84 -18.17 14.22
CA GLY A 32 -7.02 -18.81 12.91
C GLY A 32 -6.93 -17.85 11.72
N ILE A 33 -6.35 -16.66 11.91
CA ILE A 33 -6.14 -15.65 10.87
C ILE A 33 -4.83 -15.97 10.14
N PRO A 34 -4.87 -16.28 8.82
CA PRO A 34 -3.66 -16.55 8.05
C PRO A 34 -2.73 -15.34 8.01
N ILE A 35 -1.44 -15.60 8.22
CA ILE A 35 -0.38 -14.62 8.01
C ILE A 35 0.43 -15.09 6.81
N VAL A 36 0.47 -14.28 5.76
CA VAL A 36 1.26 -14.53 4.55
C VAL A 36 2.39 -13.51 4.51
N GLY A 37 3.57 -13.95 4.09
CA GLY A 37 4.72 -13.09 3.87
C GLY A 37 5.63 -13.67 2.79
N ALA A 38 6.42 -12.81 2.18
CA ALA A 38 7.48 -13.18 1.25
C ALA A 38 8.81 -12.62 1.77
N ALA A 39 9.86 -13.44 1.72
CA ALA A 39 11.19 -12.97 2.10
C ALA A 39 11.65 -11.89 1.11
N GLU A 40 12.34 -10.87 1.61
CA GLU A 40 12.89 -9.76 0.81
C GLU A 40 11.83 -8.86 0.13
N HIS A 41 10.56 -9.01 0.53
CA HIS A 41 9.44 -8.22 0.01
C HIS A 41 8.64 -7.60 1.16
N GLU A 42 8.00 -6.48 0.85
CA GLU A 42 7.18 -5.74 1.81
C GLU A 42 5.76 -6.32 1.92
N ALA A 43 5.02 -5.89 2.95
CA ALA A 43 3.62 -6.27 3.09
C ALA A 43 2.78 -5.82 1.88
N ASP A 44 3.13 -4.67 1.31
CA ASP A 44 2.44 -4.06 0.18
C ASP A 44 2.55 -4.91 -1.10
N ASP A 45 3.71 -5.54 -1.33
CA ASP A 45 3.91 -6.52 -2.41
C ASP A 45 3.07 -7.79 -2.21
N VAL A 46 3.00 -8.27 -0.96
CA VAL A 46 2.20 -9.45 -0.61
C VAL A 46 0.72 -9.16 -0.82
N ILE A 47 0.25 -7.99 -0.37
CA ILE A 47 -1.13 -7.53 -0.56
C ILE A 47 -1.42 -7.34 -2.06
N GLY A 48 -0.53 -6.67 -2.79
CA GLY A 48 -0.67 -6.43 -4.22
C GLY A 48 -0.77 -7.72 -5.02
N THR A 49 0.05 -8.72 -4.69
CA THR A 49 -0.01 -10.05 -5.30
C THR A 49 -1.29 -10.80 -4.95
N LEU A 50 -1.75 -10.76 -3.70
CA LEU A 50 -2.96 -11.48 -3.28
C LEU A 50 -4.25 -10.84 -3.81
N ALA A 51 -4.28 -9.50 -3.93
CA ALA A 51 -5.42 -8.77 -4.48
C ALA A 51 -5.54 -8.95 -5.99
N THR A 52 -4.41 -8.95 -6.70
CA THR A 52 -4.37 -9.07 -8.16
C THR A 52 -4.83 -10.45 -8.61
N GLY A 53 -5.94 -10.51 -9.35
CA GLY A 53 -6.45 -11.77 -9.89
C GLY A 53 -7.00 -12.74 -8.82
N ALA A 54 -7.43 -12.23 -7.67
CA ALA A 54 -8.02 -13.02 -6.59
C ALA A 54 -9.24 -13.86 -7.02
N GLY A 55 -9.94 -13.43 -8.08
CA GLY A 55 -11.13 -14.10 -8.60
C GLY A 55 -12.36 -13.97 -7.71
N LEU A 56 -12.32 -13.02 -6.76
CA LEU A 56 -13.36 -12.68 -5.81
C LEU A 56 -13.19 -11.21 -5.39
N PRO A 57 -14.23 -10.52 -4.89
CA PRO A 57 -14.12 -9.14 -4.40
C PRO A 57 -13.11 -8.99 -3.25
N VAL A 58 -12.24 -7.99 -3.32
CA VAL A 58 -11.16 -7.79 -2.33
C VAL A 58 -11.24 -6.42 -1.69
N ASP A 59 -11.26 -6.40 -0.35
CA ASP A 59 -11.04 -5.19 0.44
C ASP A 59 -9.61 -5.16 0.97
N VAL A 60 -8.79 -4.24 0.46
CA VAL A 60 -7.45 -3.95 0.98
C VAL A 60 -7.58 -2.97 2.14
N VAL A 61 -7.35 -3.43 3.38
CA VAL A 61 -7.46 -2.60 4.58
C VAL A 61 -6.09 -2.03 4.94
N THR A 62 -5.88 -0.72 4.74
CA THR A 62 -4.57 -0.09 4.98
C THR A 62 -4.68 1.37 5.40
N GLY A 63 -3.63 1.89 6.04
CA GLY A 63 -3.41 3.32 6.25
C GLY A 63 -2.51 3.94 5.17
N ASP A 64 -1.91 3.11 4.31
CA ASP A 64 -0.99 3.52 3.26
C ASP A 64 -1.75 4.00 2.02
N ARG A 65 -1.27 5.09 1.43
CA ARG A 65 -1.81 5.63 0.17
C ARG A 65 -1.20 4.95 -1.04
N ASP A 66 -0.03 4.34 -0.91
CA ASP A 66 0.63 3.67 -2.05
C ASP A 66 -0.20 2.50 -2.56
N LEU A 67 -0.96 1.85 -1.69
CA LEU A 67 -1.91 0.81 -2.05
C LEU A 67 -3.16 1.30 -2.77
N PHE A 68 -3.37 2.62 -2.95
CA PHE A 68 -4.42 3.12 -3.85
C PHE A 68 -4.23 2.62 -5.28
N GLN A 69 -2.99 2.30 -5.67
CA GLN A 69 -2.68 1.71 -6.98
C GLN A 69 -3.31 0.33 -7.22
N LEU A 70 -3.83 -0.32 -6.17
CA LEU A 70 -4.48 -1.63 -6.26
C LEU A 70 -5.99 -1.55 -6.53
N ILE A 71 -6.60 -0.37 -6.44
CA ILE A 71 -8.03 -0.22 -6.70
C ILE A 71 -8.31 -0.58 -8.16
N ASP A 72 -9.26 -1.48 -8.36
CA ASP A 72 -9.67 -1.99 -9.67
C ASP A 72 -11.17 -2.30 -9.60
N ASP A 73 -12.00 -1.39 -10.14
CA ASP A 73 -13.45 -1.55 -10.11
C ASP A 73 -13.95 -2.71 -10.98
N ASP A 74 -13.20 -3.11 -12.02
CA ASP A 74 -13.56 -4.24 -12.89
C ASP A 74 -13.29 -5.58 -12.19
N ALA A 75 -12.24 -5.66 -11.38
CA ALA A 75 -11.92 -6.82 -10.55
C ALA A 75 -12.58 -6.80 -9.15
N ASP A 76 -13.35 -5.75 -8.84
CA ASP A 76 -13.97 -5.47 -7.52
C ASP A 76 -12.94 -5.47 -6.38
N VAL A 77 -11.83 -4.76 -6.61
CA VAL A 77 -10.79 -4.48 -5.60
C VAL A 77 -10.95 -3.06 -5.09
N THR A 78 -11.23 -2.93 -3.79
CA THR A 78 -11.40 -1.67 -3.07
C THR A 78 -10.35 -1.48 -2.00
N VAL A 79 -10.07 -0.22 -1.64
CA VAL A 79 -9.21 0.10 -0.49
C VAL A 79 -10.06 0.63 0.66
N VAL A 80 -10.03 -0.06 1.80
CA VAL A 80 -10.61 0.45 3.06
C VAL A 80 -9.52 1.24 3.79
N TYR A 81 -9.55 2.55 3.60
CA TYR A 81 -8.54 3.48 4.11
C TYR A 81 -8.76 3.81 5.60
N THR A 82 -7.72 3.62 6.41
CA THR A 82 -7.78 3.67 7.88
C THR A 82 -7.11 4.89 8.51
N ALA A 83 -6.51 5.79 7.72
CA ALA A 83 -5.70 6.90 8.26
C ALA A 83 -6.47 7.93 9.10
N ARG A 84 -7.82 7.97 8.99
CA ARG A 84 -8.68 8.83 9.84
C ARG A 84 -9.19 8.11 11.11
N GLY A 85 -8.59 6.97 11.44
CA GLY A 85 -8.89 6.13 12.59
C GLY A 85 -9.99 5.11 12.31
N MET A 86 -10.06 4.07 13.15
CA MET A 86 -10.95 2.91 12.98
C MET A 86 -12.45 3.24 13.02
N SER A 87 -12.83 4.43 13.48
CA SER A 87 -14.23 4.90 13.47
C SER A 87 -14.64 5.62 12.18
N ASN A 88 -13.68 5.97 11.32
CA ASN A 88 -13.89 6.76 10.11
C ASN A 88 -13.29 6.05 8.88
N LEU A 89 -13.63 4.77 8.71
CA LEU A 89 -13.19 3.97 7.58
C LEU A 89 -13.81 4.50 6.29
N GLU A 90 -12.98 4.65 5.25
CA GLU A 90 -13.42 5.04 3.91
C GLU A 90 -13.17 3.89 2.96
N GLN A 91 -14.21 3.35 2.35
CA GLN A 91 -14.06 2.42 1.24
C GLN A 91 -13.90 3.24 -0.04
N LEU A 92 -12.71 3.18 -0.63
CA LEU A 92 -12.30 3.95 -1.79
C LEU A 92 -12.39 3.10 -3.05
N ARG A 93 -12.97 3.71 -4.09
CA ARG A 93 -12.99 3.24 -5.48
C ARG A 93 -12.26 4.21 -6.39
N ASP A 94 -12.12 3.87 -7.67
CA ASP A 94 -11.35 4.69 -8.62
C ASP A 94 -11.88 6.12 -8.69
N ALA A 95 -13.21 6.28 -8.69
CA ALA A 95 -13.87 7.58 -8.68
C ALA A 95 -13.45 8.48 -7.49
N ASP A 96 -13.16 7.89 -6.33
CA ASP A 96 -12.68 8.63 -5.16
C ASP A 96 -11.24 9.11 -5.35
N ILE A 97 -10.41 8.32 -6.02
CA ILE A 97 -9.02 8.69 -6.36
C ILE A 97 -9.03 9.82 -7.37
N VAL A 98 -9.86 9.72 -8.42
CA VAL A 98 -10.04 10.78 -9.41
C VAL A 98 -10.53 12.07 -8.75
N ALA A 99 -11.50 11.99 -7.83
CA ALA A 99 -12.02 13.16 -7.13
C ALA A 99 -10.98 13.85 -6.23
N ARG A 100 -10.08 13.09 -5.60
CA ARG A 100 -9.06 13.61 -4.67
C ARG A 100 -7.82 14.12 -5.39
N TYR A 101 -7.34 13.37 -6.38
CA TYR A 101 -6.00 13.54 -6.95
C TYR A 101 -6.02 13.88 -8.45
N GLY A 102 -7.16 13.74 -9.12
CA GLY A 102 -7.29 14.00 -10.56
C GLY A 102 -6.58 12.96 -11.43
N VAL A 103 -6.31 11.77 -10.89
CA VAL A 103 -5.71 10.62 -11.57
C VAL A 103 -6.53 9.37 -11.26
N HIS A 104 -6.49 8.40 -12.15
CA HIS A 104 -7.04 7.07 -11.89
C HIS A 104 -6.13 6.29 -10.92
N ALA A 105 -6.70 5.28 -10.27
CA ALA A 105 -5.97 4.40 -9.35
C ALA A 105 -4.77 3.71 -10.03
N ASP A 106 -4.94 3.22 -11.26
CA ASP A 106 -3.87 2.61 -12.05
C ASP A 106 -2.71 3.58 -12.38
N GLN A 107 -2.97 4.89 -12.35
CA GLN A 107 -1.99 5.96 -12.51
C GLN A 107 -1.38 6.43 -11.19
N TYR A 108 -1.86 5.97 -10.02
CA TYR A 108 -1.47 6.53 -8.73
C TYR A 108 0.02 6.36 -8.44
N ALA A 109 0.62 5.21 -8.81
CA ALA A 109 2.05 4.97 -8.66
C ALA A 109 2.89 5.94 -9.51
N ASP A 110 2.47 6.21 -10.74
CA ASP A 110 3.15 7.17 -11.62
C ASP A 110 3.00 8.61 -11.09
N PHE A 111 1.82 8.92 -10.56
CA PHE A 111 1.54 10.19 -9.89
C PHE A 111 2.43 10.42 -8.66
N ALA A 112 2.53 9.41 -7.79
CA ALA A 112 3.42 9.41 -6.63
C ALA A 112 4.89 9.56 -7.06
N THR A 113 5.31 8.81 -8.08
CA THR A 113 6.66 8.90 -8.66
C THR A 113 7.00 10.32 -9.11
N LEU A 114 6.09 10.99 -9.82
CA LEU A 114 6.29 12.35 -10.32
C LEU A 114 6.35 13.39 -9.20
N ARG A 115 5.38 13.34 -8.27
CA ARG A 115 5.25 14.35 -7.20
C ARG A 115 6.27 14.15 -6.07
N GLY A 116 6.81 12.94 -5.93
CA GLY A 116 7.63 12.49 -4.80
C GLY A 116 6.80 12.08 -3.60
N ASP A 117 7.37 11.27 -2.71
CA ASP A 117 6.79 10.99 -1.41
C ASP A 117 7.84 11.10 -0.31
N SER A 118 7.61 12.02 0.63
CA SER A 118 8.56 12.28 1.70
C SER A 118 8.56 11.21 2.79
N SER A 119 7.46 10.45 2.95
CA SER A 119 7.44 9.30 3.86
C SER A 119 8.46 8.24 3.44
N ASP A 120 8.60 8.04 2.12
CA ASP A 120 9.40 6.96 1.54
C ASP A 120 10.73 7.46 0.96
N GLY A 121 11.12 8.68 1.34
CA GLY A 121 12.37 9.30 0.90
C GLY A 121 12.44 9.61 -0.61
N LEU A 122 11.32 9.56 -1.32
CA LEU A 122 11.24 9.77 -2.76
C LEU A 122 11.18 11.28 -3.10
N PRO A 123 12.22 11.86 -3.73
CA PRO A 123 12.27 13.31 -3.98
C PRO A 123 11.30 13.77 -5.07
N GLY A 124 10.84 12.87 -5.93
CA GLY A 124 10.04 13.22 -7.11
C GLY A 124 10.84 14.00 -8.17
N VAL A 125 10.14 14.44 -9.21
CA VAL A 125 10.74 15.28 -10.26
C VAL A 125 10.73 16.74 -9.80
N ALA A 126 11.91 17.34 -9.68
CA ALA A 126 12.06 18.70 -9.17
C ALA A 126 11.18 19.72 -9.91
N GLY A 127 10.26 20.35 -9.17
CA GLY A 127 9.34 21.35 -9.69
C GLY A 127 8.14 20.80 -10.45
N ILE A 128 7.86 19.50 -10.34
CA ILE A 128 6.61 18.84 -10.72
C ILE A 128 5.90 18.42 -9.44
N GLY A 129 4.91 19.20 -9.00
CA GLY A 129 4.05 18.84 -7.87
C GLY A 129 2.78 18.13 -8.32
N GLU A 130 1.95 17.74 -7.37
CA GLU A 130 0.66 17.04 -7.56
C GLU A 130 -0.16 17.55 -8.74
N LYS A 131 -0.47 18.86 -8.81
CA LYS A 131 -1.29 19.41 -9.91
C LYS A 131 -0.66 19.23 -11.29
N SER A 132 0.66 19.40 -11.38
CA SER A 132 1.40 19.22 -12.63
C SER A 132 1.48 17.75 -13.01
N ALA A 133 1.70 16.86 -12.04
CA ALA A 133 1.71 15.41 -12.25
C ALA A 133 0.35 14.92 -12.78
N ALA A 134 -0.75 15.30 -12.14
CA ALA A 134 -2.09 14.93 -12.58
C ALA A 134 -2.41 15.46 -13.99
N THR A 135 -2.05 16.70 -14.29
CA THR A 135 -2.23 17.28 -15.64
C THR A 135 -1.43 16.51 -16.70
N LEU A 136 -0.20 16.11 -16.38
CA LEU A 136 0.65 15.35 -17.29
C LEU A 136 0.11 13.94 -17.53
N LEU A 137 -0.34 13.25 -16.48
CA LEU A 137 -0.93 11.91 -16.59
C LEU A 137 -2.25 11.94 -17.36
N ALA A 138 -3.11 12.92 -17.10
CA ALA A 138 -4.34 13.10 -17.86
C ALA A 138 -4.09 13.33 -19.36
N ALA A 139 -2.99 13.99 -19.71
CA ALA A 139 -2.67 14.32 -21.10
C ALA A 139 -1.89 13.22 -21.83
N HIS A 140 -1.07 12.43 -21.12
CA HIS A 140 -0.08 11.54 -21.71
C HIS A 140 -0.17 10.08 -21.24
N GLY A 141 -1.11 9.77 -20.36
CA GLY A 141 -1.40 8.41 -19.89
C GLY A 141 -0.50 7.98 -18.74
N ASP A 142 0.78 7.79 -19.00
CA ASP A 142 1.75 7.18 -18.08
C ASP A 142 3.13 7.87 -18.13
N LEU A 143 4.09 7.42 -17.31
CA LEU A 143 5.45 7.97 -17.30
C LEU A 143 6.18 7.84 -18.65
N ALA A 144 5.91 6.79 -19.42
CA ALA A 144 6.54 6.57 -20.71
C ALA A 144 6.04 7.60 -21.74
N GLY A 145 4.72 7.80 -21.78
CA GLY A 145 4.05 8.82 -22.57
C GLY A 145 4.51 10.23 -22.20
N ILE A 146 4.64 10.52 -20.90
CA ILE A 146 5.15 11.82 -20.41
C ILE A 146 6.58 12.06 -20.87
N THR A 147 7.47 11.07 -20.69
CA THR A 147 8.88 11.17 -21.10
C THR A 147 9.02 11.36 -22.61
N ALA A 148 8.27 10.60 -23.40
CA ALA A 148 8.26 10.72 -24.86
C ALA A 148 7.74 12.10 -25.31
N ALA A 149 6.66 12.58 -24.70
CA ALA A 149 6.10 13.89 -25.00
C ALA A 149 7.04 15.04 -24.57
N ALA A 150 7.80 14.87 -23.48
CA ALA A 150 8.79 15.84 -23.04
C ALA A 150 9.96 15.99 -24.03
N ALA A 151 10.42 14.89 -24.64
CA ALA A 151 11.47 14.93 -25.65
C ALA A 151 11.09 15.78 -26.88
N GLU A 152 9.80 15.83 -27.21
CA GLU A 152 9.24 16.60 -28.32
C GLU A 152 8.62 17.94 -27.87
N THR A 153 8.55 18.20 -26.55
CA THR A 153 7.78 19.31 -25.95
C THR A 153 6.32 19.33 -26.42
N ARG A 154 5.71 18.15 -26.56
CA ARG A 154 4.33 17.99 -27.05
C ARG A 154 3.35 18.02 -25.88
N GLY A 155 2.33 18.87 -25.96
CA GLY A 155 1.27 18.93 -24.94
C GLY A 155 1.74 19.38 -23.54
N MET A 156 2.89 20.07 -23.45
CA MET A 156 3.41 20.67 -22.22
C MET A 156 4.28 21.89 -22.55
N THR A 157 4.58 22.72 -21.55
CA THR A 157 5.46 23.89 -21.76
C THR A 157 6.93 23.47 -21.86
N PRO A 158 7.80 24.26 -22.53
CA PRO A 158 9.24 23.98 -22.59
C PRO A 158 9.89 23.87 -21.20
N GLY A 159 9.39 24.64 -20.22
CA GLY A 159 9.87 24.57 -18.83
C GLY A 159 9.51 23.26 -18.13
N VAL A 160 8.32 22.71 -18.39
CA VAL A 160 7.90 21.41 -17.87
C VAL A 160 8.66 20.28 -18.55
N ALA A 161 8.78 20.32 -19.89
CA ALA A 161 9.58 19.35 -20.64
C ALA A 161 11.02 19.29 -20.11
N LYS A 162 11.66 20.44 -19.90
CA LYS A 162 13.02 20.50 -19.33
C LYS A 162 13.13 19.85 -17.94
N LYS A 163 12.12 20.00 -17.07
CA LYS A 163 12.11 19.38 -15.74
C LYS A 163 11.98 17.87 -15.81
N VAL A 164 11.06 17.37 -16.64
CA VAL A 164 10.87 15.93 -16.88
C VAL A 164 12.16 15.31 -17.41
N LEU A 165 12.77 15.93 -18.44
CA LEU A 165 14.03 15.46 -19.02
C LEU A 165 15.19 15.50 -18.02
N ALA A 166 15.24 16.51 -17.15
CA ALA A 166 16.24 16.58 -16.08
C ALA A 166 16.04 15.50 -15.00
N GLY A 167 14.82 14.98 -14.85
CA GLY A 167 14.48 13.87 -13.95
C GLY A 167 14.51 12.49 -14.60
N ALA A 168 14.96 12.37 -15.85
CA ALA A 168 14.85 11.12 -16.62
C ALA A 168 15.53 9.92 -15.94
N ASP A 169 16.73 10.11 -15.36
CA ASP A 169 17.44 9.04 -14.65
C ASP A 169 16.67 8.56 -13.41
N TYR A 170 16.04 9.46 -12.68
CA TYR A 170 15.17 9.12 -11.55
C TYR A 170 13.91 8.40 -12.04
N LEU A 171 13.25 8.90 -13.08
CA LEU A 171 12.03 8.29 -13.65
C LEU A 171 12.29 6.91 -14.27
N ALA A 172 13.53 6.59 -14.64
CA ALA A 172 13.90 5.27 -15.14
C ALA A 172 13.98 4.19 -14.04
N VAL A 173 14.15 4.59 -12.77
CA VAL A 173 14.37 3.67 -11.64
C VAL A 173 13.24 3.75 -10.62
N ALA A 174 12.80 4.94 -10.24
CA ALA A 174 11.79 5.15 -9.21
C ALA A 174 10.51 4.31 -9.37
N PRO A 175 9.99 4.03 -10.59
CA PRO A 175 8.82 3.17 -10.74
C PRO A 175 9.02 1.74 -10.22
N THR A 176 10.24 1.22 -10.17
CA THR A 176 10.51 -0.12 -9.62
C THR A 176 10.48 -0.15 -8.09
N VAL A 177 10.47 1.02 -7.45
CA VAL A 177 10.35 1.18 -6.00
C VAL A 177 8.91 1.50 -5.62
N VAL A 178 8.24 2.36 -6.39
CA VAL A 178 6.87 2.83 -6.09
C VAL A 178 5.79 1.81 -6.46
N ARG A 179 6.02 1.01 -7.51
CA ARG A 179 5.03 0.02 -7.96
C ARG A 179 5.13 -1.22 -7.09
N VAL A 180 4.02 -1.58 -6.46
CA VAL A 180 3.91 -2.84 -5.71
C VAL A 180 4.03 -4.03 -6.65
N VAL A 181 4.76 -5.05 -6.20
CA VAL A 181 4.86 -6.33 -6.91
C VAL A 181 3.52 -7.06 -6.86
N ARG A 182 3.12 -7.67 -7.98
CA ARG A 182 1.79 -8.28 -8.14
C ARG A 182 1.83 -9.77 -8.52
N ASP A 183 3.01 -10.37 -8.60
CA ASP A 183 3.22 -11.71 -9.13
C ASP A 183 4.16 -12.56 -8.26
N LEU A 184 4.23 -12.27 -6.96
CA LEU A 184 5.01 -13.08 -6.03
C LEU A 184 4.54 -14.55 -6.01
N PRO A 185 5.46 -15.53 -5.88
CA PRO A 185 5.11 -16.94 -5.77
C PRO A 185 4.57 -17.27 -4.36
N LEU A 186 3.36 -16.79 -4.06
CA LEU A 186 2.72 -16.94 -2.75
C LEU A 186 1.86 -18.21 -2.66
N PRO A 187 1.76 -18.83 -1.47
CA PRO A 187 0.77 -19.87 -1.23
C PRO A 187 -0.64 -19.27 -1.31
N ARG A 188 -1.62 -20.09 -1.75
CA ARG A 188 -3.02 -19.69 -1.64
C ARG A 188 -3.38 -19.50 -0.16
N PRO A 189 -3.96 -18.34 0.23
CA PRO A 189 -4.32 -18.11 1.62
C PRO A 189 -5.37 -19.12 2.06
N GLN A 190 -5.22 -19.61 3.30
CA GLN A 190 -6.20 -20.48 3.91
C GLN A 190 -7.47 -19.68 4.21
N ARG A 191 -8.63 -20.34 4.22
CA ARG A 191 -9.86 -19.69 4.69
C ARG A 191 -9.78 -19.44 6.19
N LEU A 192 -10.38 -18.34 6.64
CA LEU A 192 -10.62 -18.11 8.06
C LEU A 192 -11.38 -19.31 8.65
N HIS A 193 -10.96 -19.75 9.81
CA HIS A 193 -11.65 -20.77 10.59
C HIS A 193 -11.87 -20.26 12.01
N VAL A 194 -12.90 -20.80 12.66
CA VAL A 194 -13.20 -20.44 14.05
C VAL A 194 -12.19 -21.14 14.96
N PRO A 195 -11.43 -20.40 15.78
CA PRO A 195 -10.47 -20.99 16.70
C PRO A 195 -11.17 -21.63 17.91
N ASP A 196 -10.53 -22.61 18.55
CA ASP A 196 -10.96 -23.11 19.87
C ASP A 196 -10.50 -22.12 20.96
N PRO A 197 -11.44 -21.46 21.68
CA PRO A 197 -11.09 -20.49 22.72
C PRO A 197 -10.28 -21.10 23.88
N ASP A 198 -10.47 -22.38 24.18
CA ASP A 198 -9.84 -23.05 25.33
C ASP A 198 -8.34 -23.26 25.09
N GLU A 199 -7.93 -23.50 23.83
CA GLU A 199 -6.52 -23.65 23.44
C GLU A 199 -5.70 -22.37 23.63
N SER A 200 -6.38 -21.21 23.78
CA SER A 200 -5.76 -19.90 23.90
C SER A 200 -5.84 -19.29 25.30
N ALA A 201 -6.48 -19.96 26.26
CA ALA A 201 -6.76 -19.40 27.59
C ALA A 201 -5.50 -18.92 28.33
N ALA A 202 -4.44 -19.74 28.35
CA ALA A 202 -3.18 -19.39 29.02
C ALA A 202 -2.45 -18.20 28.36
N PHE A 203 -2.48 -18.12 27.03
CA PHE A 203 -1.90 -17.01 26.27
C PHE A 203 -2.67 -15.71 26.54
N VAL A 204 -3.99 -15.78 26.50
CA VAL A 204 -4.89 -14.67 26.76
C VAL A 204 -4.70 -14.10 28.17
N GLU A 205 -4.54 -14.96 29.18
CA GLU A 205 -4.29 -14.56 30.56
C GLU A 205 -2.91 -13.92 30.72
N THR A 206 -1.86 -14.53 30.12
CA THR A 206 -0.48 -14.03 30.17
C THR A 206 -0.38 -12.59 29.66
N TRP A 207 -1.04 -12.29 28.54
CA TRP A 207 -0.98 -10.98 27.90
C TRP A 207 -2.12 -10.03 28.30
N ARG A 208 -3.07 -10.50 29.12
CA ARG A 208 -4.23 -9.73 29.59
C ARG A 208 -5.08 -9.12 28.47
N ILE A 209 -5.24 -9.87 27.37
CA ILE A 209 -5.97 -9.43 26.16
C ILE A 209 -7.37 -10.03 26.02
N GLY A 210 -7.92 -10.63 27.09
CA GLY A 210 -9.11 -11.49 27.00
C GLY A 210 -10.37 -10.83 26.46
N THR A 211 -10.60 -9.54 26.73
CA THR A 211 -11.76 -8.84 26.17
C THR A 211 -11.64 -8.68 24.66
N SER A 212 -10.48 -8.26 24.15
CA SER A 212 -10.26 -8.07 22.71
C SER A 212 -10.21 -9.40 21.97
N PHE A 213 -9.54 -10.41 22.53
CA PHE A 213 -9.44 -11.73 21.93
C PHE A 213 -10.81 -12.40 21.80
N ARG A 214 -11.63 -12.39 22.86
CA ARG A 214 -13.00 -12.93 22.80
C ARG A 214 -13.84 -12.21 21.76
N ARG A 215 -13.82 -10.87 21.73
CA ARG A 215 -14.57 -10.10 20.72
C ARG A 215 -14.17 -10.46 19.29
N ALA A 216 -12.88 -10.68 19.03
CA ALA A 216 -12.40 -11.11 17.73
C ALA A 216 -12.84 -12.53 17.39
N ALA A 217 -12.72 -13.47 18.34
CA ALA A 217 -13.17 -14.84 18.17
C ALA A 217 -14.68 -14.93 17.91
N ASP A 218 -15.50 -14.18 18.67
CA ASP A 218 -16.95 -14.12 18.50
C ASP A 218 -17.33 -13.58 17.10
N ALA A 219 -16.61 -12.55 16.62
CA ALA A 219 -16.83 -12.00 15.28
C ALA A 219 -16.49 -13.01 14.18
N LEU A 220 -15.37 -13.72 14.30
CA LEU A 220 -14.99 -14.78 13.36
C LEU A 220 -16.03 -15.92 13.36
N ALA A 221 -16.51 -16.33 14.53
CA ALA A 221 -17.56 -17.35 14.67
C ALA A 221 -18.87 -16.93 14.00
N ALA A 222 -19.26 -15.66 14.10
CA ALA A 222 -20.47 -15.15 13.47
C ALA A 222 -20.40 -15.09 11.93
N THR A 223 -19.18 -15.09 11.36
CA THR A 223 -18.96 -14.96 9.90
C THR A 223 -18.71 -16.31 9.23
N ALA A 224 -18.39 -17.34 10.01
CA ALA A 224 -18.10 -18.70 9.53
C ALA A 224 -19.34 -19.59 9.36
N GLY A 225 -20.55 -19.08 9.69
CA GLY A 225 -21.85 -19.75 9.49
C GLY A 225 -22.69 -19.06 8.43
#